data_AF-A0A382IUW8-F1
#
_entry.id   AF-A0A382IUW8-F1
#
_cell.length_a   1.000
_cell.length_b   1.000
_cell.length_c   1.000
_cell.angle_alpha   90.00
_cell.angle_beta   90.00
_cell.angle_gamma   90.00
#
_symmetry.space_group_name_H-M   'P 1'
#
loop_
_entity.id
_entity.type
_entity.pdbx_description
1 polymer ?
#
loop_
_entity_poly.entity_id
_entity_poly.type
_entity_poly.pdbx_seq_one_letter_code
_entity_poly.pdbx_strand_id
1 'polypeptide(L)'
;PFLRVDVDQNASLQLTDAVAIFSYLFLGGVEPGCLAAADSDGTGEINLTSGVFLLRFLFLGGTTPMAPYPLCDRSSRETDLGLGCRRPQNCF
;
A
#
# COMPACT_ATOMS: atom_id res chain seq x y z
N PRO A 1 -12.58 -0.76 0.12
CA PRO A 1 -11.94 0.09 -0.91
C PRO A 1 -10.65 0.63 -0.33
N PHE A 2 -9.66 0.88 -1.16
CA PHE A 2 -8.37 1.47 -0.79
C PHE A 2 -7.74 2.13 -2.01
N LEU A 3 -6.83 3.06 -1.79
CA LEU A 3 -5.84 3.51 -2.75
C LEU A 3 -4.57 2.69 -2.48
N ARG A 4 -4.14 1.87 -3.45
CA ARG A 4 -2.84 1.19 -3.39
C ARG A 4 -1.78 2.26 -3.20
N VAL A 5 -0.72 1.94 -2.47
CA VAL A 5 0.39 2.82 -2.10
C VAL A 5 0.06 3.92 -1.07
N ASP A 6 -1.18 4.09 -0.64
CA ASP A 6 -1.56 4.94 0.52
C ASP A 6 -1.74 4.04 1.77
N VAL A 7 -0.65 3.88 2.51
CA VAL A 7 -0.50 2.89 3.58
C VAL A 7 -1.09 3.40 4.89
N ASP A 8 -0.93 4.70 5.17
CA ASP A 8 -1.47 5.34 6.37
C ASP A 8 -2.92 5.85 6.20
N GLN A 9 -3.48 5.72 4.99
CA GLN A 9 -4.87 6.01 4.65
C GLN A 9 -5.24 7.49 4.73
N ASN A 10 -4.29 8.37 4.44
CA ASN A 10 -4.48 9.81 4.49
C ASN A 10 -4.82 10.44 3.11
N ALA A 11 -5.06 9.60 2.09
CA ALA A 11 -5.35 9.97 0.70
C ALA A 11 -4.21 10.74 -0.01
N SER A 12 -3.01 10.75 0.56
CA SER A 12 -1.86 11.49 0.04
C SER A 12 -0.65 10.57 -0.07
N LEU A 13 -0.18 10.37 -1.31
CA LEU A 13 0.97 9.51 -1.57
C LEU A 13 2.29 10.17 -1.14
N GLN A 14 2.97 9.62 -0.14
CA GLN A 14 4.11 10.25 0.51
C GLN A 14 5.21 9.25 0.90
N LEU A 15 6.38 9.78 1.28
CA LEU A 15 7.46 8.98 1.84
C LEU A 15 7.04 8.24 3.13
N THR A 16 6.14 8.83 3.90
CA THR A 16 5.64 8.25 5.16
C THR A 16 4.95 6.91 4.97
N ASP A 17 4.35 6.67 3.81
CA ASP A 17 3.76 5.39 3.44
C ASP A 17 4.81 4.27 3.37
N ALA A 18 5.94 4.53 2.72
CA ALA A 18 7.05 3.56 2.65
C ALA A 18 7.69 3.34 4.04
N VAL A 19 7.80 4.41 4.84
CA VAL A 19 8.29 4.30 6.23
C VAL A 19 7.35 3.46 7.09
N ALA A 20 6.04 3.56 6.89
CA ALA A 20 5.06 2.74 7.61
C ALA A 20 5.24 1.24 7.28
N ILE A 21 5.46 0.89 6.00
CA ILE A 21 5.77 -0.49 5.59
C ILE A 21 7.02 -1.02 6.32
N PHE A 22 8.13 -0.27 6.29
CA PHE A 22 9.36 -0.72 6.94
C PHE A 22 9.25 -0.78 8.46
N SER A 23 8.51 0.14 9.07
CA SER A 23 8.27 0.14 10.52
C SER A 23 7.48 -1.09 10.94
N TYR A 24 6.44 -1.45 10.18
CA TYR A 24 5.67 -2.69 10.40
C TYR A 24 6.56 -3.93 10.28
N LEU A 25 7.38 -4.02 9.23
CA LEU A 25 8.20 -5.20 8.95
C LEU A 25 9.36 -5.41 9.92
N PHE A 26 10.05 -4.33 10.31
CA PHE A 26 11.35 -4.44 10.97
C PHE A 26 11.40 -3.89 12.39
N LEU A 27 10.44 -3.05 12.77
CA LEU A 27 10.47 -2.35 14.06
C LEU A 27 9.32 -2.76 14.99
N GLY A 28 8.51 -3.74 14.60
CA GLY A 28 7.30 -4.11 15.35
C GLY A 28 6.29 -2.96 15.42
N GLY A 29 6.30 -2.09 14.40
CA GLY A 29 5.38 -0.96 14.29
C GLY A 29 3.93 -1.39 14.13
N VAL A 30 3.04 -0.40 14.13
CA VAL A 30 1.60 -0.63 13.97
C VAL A 30 1.34 -1.27 12.60
N GLU A 31 0.51 -2.32 12.59
CA GLU A 31 0.04 -2.95 11.36
C GLU A 31 -0.76 -1.95 10.51
N PRO A 32 -0.48 -1.83 9.19
CA PRO A 32 -1.25 -0.96 8.30
C PRO A 32 -2.75 -1.25 8.36
N GLY A 33 -3.57 -0.20 8.36
CA GLY A 33 -5.03 -0.34 8.41
C GLY A 33 -5.58 -1.11 7.20
N CYS A 34 -4.87 -1.08 6.07
CA CYS A 34 -5.13 -1.92 4.92
C CYS A 34 -3.84 -2.57 4.43
N LEU A 35 -3.75 -3.89 4.55
CA LEU A 35 -2.61 -4.67 4.10
C LEU A 35 -2.54 -4.70 2.56
N ALA A 36 -3.68 -4.73 1.88
CA ALA A 36 -3.71 -4.63 0.42
C ALA A 36 -3.18 -3.28 -0.12
N ALA A 37 -3.26 -2.20 0.67
CA ALA A 37 -2.67 -0.91 0.30
C ALA A 37 -1.15 -0.90 0.51
N ALA A 38 -0.66 -1.63 1.52
CA ALA A 38 0.76 -1.80 1.84
C ALA A 38 1.50 -2.72 0.85
N ASP A 39 0.82 -3.70 0.25
CA ASP A 39 1.32 -4.50 -0.90
C ASP A 39 1.39 -3.64 -2.17
N SER A 40 2.41 -2.78 -2.17
CA SER A 40 2.60 -1.72 -3.15
C SER A 40 2.94 -2.26 -4.55
N ASP A 41 3.65 -3.39 -4.61
CA ASP A 41 4.00 -4.11 -5.84
C ASP A 41 2.94 -5.16 -6.25
N GLY A 42 1.93 -5.41 -5.42
CA GLY A 42 0.74 -6.19 -5.76
C GLY A 42 0.97 -7.70 -5.85
N THR A 43 1.94 -8.19 -5.08
CA THR A 43 2.41 -9.57 -5.08
C THR A 43 1.55 -10.51 -4.23
N GLY A 44 0.74 -9.95 -3.32
CA GLY A 44 -0.01 -10.67 -2.30
C GLY A 44 0.76 -10.87 -0.99
N GLU A 45 1.96 -10.31 -0.87
CA GLU A 45 2.78 -10.34 0.32
C GLU A 45 3.28 -8.95 0.68
N ILE A 46 3.33 -8.62 1.97
CA ILE A 46 3.98 -7.39 2.43
C ILE A 46 5.39 -7.77 2.87
N ASN A 47 6.37 -7.29 2.12
CA ASN A 47 7.78 -7.54 2.41
C ASN A 47 8.64 -6.31 2.00
N LEU A 48 9.96 -6.48 2.01
CA LEU A 48 10.90 -5.40 1.68
C LEU A 48 10.64 -4.79 0.28
N THR A 49 10.25 -5.60 -0.71
CA THR A 49 10.03 -5.12 -2.09
C THR A 49 8.85 -4.19 -2.19
N SER A 50 7.83 -4.33 -1.33
CA SER A 50 6.69 -3.42 -1.29
C SER A 50 7.12 -1.99 -0.98
N GLY A 51 7.94 -1.79 0.06
CA GLY A 51 8.45 -0.45 0.39
C GLY A 51 9.46 0.08 -0.64
N VAL A 52 10.32 -0.78 -1.19
CA VAL A 52 11.27 -0.39 -2.25
C VAL A 52 10.55 0.01 -3.54
N PHE A 53 9.50 -0.72 -3.93
CA PHE A 53 8.66 -0.41 -5.08
C PHE A 53 8.07 0.99 -4.95
N LEU A 54 7.49 1.30 -3.78
CA LEU A 54 6.90 2.61 -3.50
C LEU A 54 7.93 3.74 -3.59
N LEU A 55 9.11 3.58 -3.00
CA LEU A 55 10.19 4.57 -3.10
C LEU A 55 10.65 4.80 -4.55
N ARG A 56 10.76 3.73 -5.35
CA ARG A 56 11.11 3.84 -6.76
C ARG A 56 10.03 4.57 -7.56
N PHE A 57 8.76 4.31 -7.25
CA PHE A 57 7.65 5.01 -7.87
C PHE A 57 7.67 6.51 -7.54
N LEU A 58 7.84 6.87 -6.26
CA LEU A 58 7.85 8.26 -5.79
C LEU A 58 9.01 9.10 -6.34
N PHE A 59 10.22 8.55 -6.39
CA PHE A 59 11.42 9.36 -6.61
C PHE A 59 12.14 9.10 -7.93
N LEU A 60 11.92 7.94 -8.56
CA LEU A 60 12.69 7.50 -9.73
C LEU A 60 11.83 7.29 -10.98
N GLY A 61 10.54 7.62 -10.93
CA GLY A 61 9.61 7.37 -12.04
C GLY A 61 9.49 5.88 -12.37
N GLY A 62 9.49 5.03 -11.33
CA GLY A 62 9.32 3.58 -11.46
C GLY A 62 7.95 3.18 -12.03
N THR A 63 7.73 1.87 -12.15
CA THR A 63 6.46 1.31 -12.63
C THR A 63 5.28 1.88 -11.84
N THR A 64 4.22 2.28 -12.54
CA THR A 64 2.98 2.75 -11.93
C THR A 64 2.32 1.63 -11.12
N PRO A 65 1.87 1.90 -9.88
CA PRO A 65 1.12 0.95 -9.07
C PRO A 65 -0.09 0.41 -9.82
N MET A 66 -0.39 -0.86 -9.60
CA MET A 66 -1.58 -1.45 -10.17
C MET A 66 -2.85 -0.98 -9.45
N ALA A 67 -4.00 -1.18 -10.09
CA ALA A 67 -5.29 -0.89 -9.49
C ALA A 67 -5.43 -1.53 -8.08
N PRO A 68 -6.03 -0.82 -7.11
CA PRO A 68 -6.67 0.49 -7.22
C PRO A 68 -5.67 1.66 -7.08
N TYR A 69 -5.38 2.33 -8.19
CA TYR A 69 -4.52 3.51 -8.32
C TYR A 69 -4.81 4.12 -9.70
N PRO A 70 -4.81 5.45 -9.89
CA PRO A 70 -4.57 6.52 -8.91
C PRO A 70 -5.80 6.88 -8.06
N LEU A 71 -6.91 6.19 -8.28
CA LEU A 71 -8.14 6.39 -7.54
C LEU A 71 -8.32 5.27 -6.52
N CYS A 72 -8.85 5.63 -5.36
CA CYS A 72 -9.33 4.64 -4.42
C CYS A 72 -10.50 3.87 -5.04
N ASP A 73 -10.42 2.53 -5.00
CA ASP A 73 -11.51 1.67 -5.44
C ASP A 73 -11.48 0.33 -4.69
N ARG A 74 -12.42 -0.56 -5.00
CA ARG A 74 -12.38 -1.96 -4.61
C ARG A 74 -11.53 -2.74 -5.60
N SER A 75 -10.72 -3.67 -5.09
CA SER A 75 -10.07 -4.67 -5.92
C SER A 75 -10.79 -6.02 -5.81
N SER A 76 -10.84 -6.75 -6.91
CA SER A 76 -11.31 -8.14 -6.97
C SER A 76 -10.16 -9.14 -7.16
N ARG A 77 -8.89 -8.70 -7.06
CA ARG A 77 -7.73 -9.60 -7.15
C ARG A 77 -7.66 -10.50 -5.92
N GLU A 78 -7.41 -11.78 -6.14
CA GLU A 78 -7.26 -12.77 -5.06
C GLU A 78 -6.18 -12.37 -4.05
N THR A 79 -5.05 -11.79 -4.52
CA THR A 79 -3.98 -11.29 -3.67
C THR A 79 -4.45 -10.19 -2.72
N ASP A 80 -5.23 -9.23 -3.24
CA ASP A 80 -5.74 -8.11 -2.44
C ASP A 80 -6.84 -8.57 -1.47
N LEU A 81 -7.65 -9.56 -1.87
CA LEU A 81 -8.66 -10.17 -1.00
C LEU A 81 -8.03 -10.99 0.13
N GLY A 82 -6.91 -11.66 -0.14
CA GLY A 82 -6.15 -12.43 0.85
C GLY A 82 -5.51 -11.55 1.93
N LEU A 83 -4.99 -10.37 1.55
CA LEU A 83 -4.46 -9.39 2.49
C LEU A 83 -5.56 -8.59 3.21
N GLY A 84 -6.56 -8.14 2.45
CA GLY A 84 -7.71 -7.39 2.95
C GLY A 84 -7.41 -5.98 3.45
N CYS A 85 -8.47 -5.29 3.86
CA CYS A 85 -8.40 -4.01 4.57
C CYS A 85 -9.25 -4.08 5.84
N ARG A 86 -8.61 -3.97 7.02
CA ARG A 86 -9.31 -3.94 8.31
C ARG A 86 -10.03 -2.61 8.52
N ARG A 87 -9.34 -1.52 8.18
CA ARG A 87 -9.90 -0.17 8.10
C ARG A 87 -9.94 0.19 6.61
N PRO A 88 -11.12 0.21 5.98
CA PRO A 88 -11.22 0.72 4.62
C PRO A 88 -10.97 2.24 4.63
N GLN A 89 -10.31 2.74 3.60
CA GLN A 89 -10.17 4.19 3.41
C GLN A 89 -11.55 4.83 3.17
N ASN A 90 -11.75 5.99 3.76
CA ASN A 90 -12.88 6.86 3.42
C ASN A 90 -12.49 7.64 2.17
N CYS A 91 -13.01 7.20 1.02
CA CYS A 91 -12.62 7.72 -0.29
C CYS A 91 -13.53 8.86 -0.77
N PHE A 92 -13.88 9.77 0.14
CA PHE A 92 -14.79 10.90 -0.08
C PHE A 92 -14.12 12.23 0.21
#